data_AF-A0A839VLG3-F1
#
_entry.id   AF-A0A839VLG3-F1
#
_cell.length_a   1.000
_cell.length_b   1.000
_cell.length_c   1.000
_cell.angle_alpha   90.00
_cell.angle_beta   90.00
_cell.angle_gamma   90.00
#
_symmetry.space_group_name_H-M   'P 1'
#
loop_
_entity.id
_entity.type
_entity.pdbx_description
1 polymer ?
#
loop_
_entity_poly.entity_id
_entity_poly.type
_entity_poly.pdbx_seq_one_letter_code
_entity_poly.pdbx_strand_id
1 'polypeptide(L)'
;MQPFTTPKKSLSWYRPATITLVLFCLVSGTSCAADTDKANPAIDAIKVIDAINARSVTPQQDGNSNMGEPPRPANALPLADIPFTFAVIADPQAFRLSSGGNPNSESINGTEWRKINSNLVAALNKYSGVEFAIMNGDVTEFGRSDSWNNVISVYGNLRFPYYFGLGNHDYQNNVGDCTHPDFGFDSNGCAMNSVARMDYELGLYANRLSNFSKDWVRTSSAHWSGSMSYSWDYNGVHFVQLQNYPTYRVELTSWTARYIWIDRSLSWLHEDMRLARLRGMSAIIVNFHQDNDFFSRTATVAERLQFRAIMNTYTPLAIFVGHQHQFAREEHHDDPLFGNVNVYRTGAAFEAKAHIVTYDNKKLTISEMEEKGGVLEQLPDKRYEEYGQPQKPMCLTPGQAGGKDSIYITTFLTDSHWNLRQVSGTDNNVDADPQGNAYMRPWTIGNPYQLWTFVKAYPGWPEFSSWYVIKQTATGRVLDSDADGHVYTRDPTPGSGYQQWWPIKLENGMVQLRNRATNRFLDGDGSRLYTSFGYDMDNHHRSWQLSHGWYRYPPENSRYFKAKTDNAYAYPFPEGKNSNDNWQYLREHNFLDTLPCIAW
;
A
#
# COMPACT_ATOMS: atom_id res chain seq x y z
N MET A 1 -45.12 -9.24 -30.97
CA MET A 1 -45.82 -10.44 -30.47
C MET A 1 -45.46 -11.64 -31.34
N GLN A 2 -44.50 -12.46 -30.92
CA GLN A 2 -44.53 -13.95 -30.93
C GLN A 2 -43.18 -14.46 -30.39
N PRO A 3 -43.11 -15.62 -29.75
CA PRO A 3 -41.97 -16.00 -28.90
C PRO A 3 -40.96 -16.92 -29.61
N PHE A 4 -39.68 -16.80 -29.25
CA PHE A 4 -38.67 -17.79 -29.58
C PHE A 4 -38.50 -18.81 -28.45
N THR A 5 -38.42 -20.08 -28.81
CA THR A 5 -38.39 -21.23 -27.91
C THR A 5 -36.96 -21.72 -27.62
N THR A 6 -36.72 -22.17 -26.39
CA THR A 6 -35.47 -22.78 -25.96
C THR A 6 -35.41 -24.28 -26.34
N PRO A 7 -34.25 -24.81 -26.73
CA PRO A 7 -34.04 -26.25 -26.82
C PRO A 7 -33.41 -26.80 -25.53
N LYS A 8 -34.06 -27.77 -24.90
CA LYS A 8 -33.44 -28.66 -23.88
C LYS A 8 -32.46 -29.61 -24.57
N LYS A 9 -31.32 -29.91 -23.92
CA LYS A 9 -30.59 -31.18 -24.12
C LYS A 9 -30.26 -31.84 -22.79
N SER A 10 -30.31 -33.16 -22.79
CA SER A 10 -30.33 -34.05 -21.63
C SER A 10 -28.94 -34.40 -21.11
N LEU A 11 -28.84 -34.64 -19.80
CA LEU A 11 -27.69 -35.30 -19.19
C LEU A 11 -27.51 -36.71 -19.79
N SER A 12 -26.26 -37.12 -20.02
CA SER A 12 -25.85 -38.52 -20.03
C SER A 12 -24.73 -38.73 -19.02
N TRP A 13 -24.76 -39.87 -18.35
CA TRP A 13 -23.76 -40.25 -17.36
C TRP A 13 -22.61 -40.99 -18.04
N TYR A 14 -21.36 -40.60 -17.76
CA TYR A 14 -20.19 -41.42 -18.07
C TYR A 14 -19.36 -41.67 -16.81
N ARG A 15 -18.92 -42.93 -16.67
CA ARG A 15 -18.12 -43.40 -15.52
C ARG A 15 -16.63 -43.09 -15.73
N PRO A 16 -15.83 -42.93 -14.66
CA PRO A 16 -14.41 -42.63 -14.78
C PRO A 16 -13.61 -43.82 -15.33
N ALA A 17 -12.58 -43.51 -16.12
CA ALA A 17 -11.59 -44.48 -16.57
C ALA A 17 -10.41 -44.53 -15.58
N THR A 18 -10.08 -45.73 -15.10
CA THR A 18 -8.91 -45.98 -14.26
C THR A 18 -7.65 -45.92 -15.12
N ILE A 19 -6.69 -45.04 -14.80
CA ILE A 19 -5.36 -45.06 -15.43
C ILE A 19 -4.39 -45.81 -14.51
N THR A 20 -3.92 -46.95 -14.99
CA THR A 20 -2.91 -47.78 -14.33
C THR A 20 -1.51 -47.25 -14.64
N LEU A 21 -0.75 -46.87 -13.60
CA LEU A 21 0.69 -46.65 -13.75
C LEU A 21 1.39 -47.98 -14.03
N VAL A 22 2.16 -48.07 -15.11
CA VAL A 22 3.06 -49.19 -15.38
C VAL A 22 4.50 -48.72 -15.22
N LEU A 23 5.18 -49.24 -14.20
CA LEU A 23 6.59 -49.00 -13.93
C LEU A 23 7.38 -50.27 -14.31
N PHE A 24 8.27 -50.19 -15.31
CA PHE A 24 9.21 -51.28 -15.62
C PHE A 24 10.50 -50.75 -16.24
N CYS A 25 11.64 -50.99 -15.57
CA CYS A 25 12.99 -50.84 -16.12
C CYS A 25 13.95 -51.83 -15.44
N LEU A 26 14.32 -52.92 -16.11
CA LEU A 26 15.49 -53.80 -15.91
C LEU A 26 15.69 -54.64 -17.20
N VAL A 27 16.85 -55.14 -17.65
CA VAL A 27 18.28 -54.77 -17.49
C VAL A 27 19.02 -55.32 -18.73
N SER A 28 19.89 -54.54 -19.39
CA SER A 28 21.14 -54.96 -20.07
C SER A 28 21.67 -53.82 -20.96
N GLY A 29 22.98 -53.69 -21.10
CA GLY A 29 23.58 -52.53 -21.78
C GLY A 29 24.74 -52.89 -22.70
N THR A 30 25.15 -51.90 -23.49
CA THR A 30 26.50 -51.72 -24.03
C THR A 30 26.68 -50.26 -24.47
N SER A 31 27.93 -49.82 -24.57
CA SER A 31 28.34 -48.42 -24.74
C SER A 31 28.12 -47.84 -26.14
N CYS A 32 27.76 -46.57 -26.20
CA CYS A 32 28.28 -45.63 -27.21
C CYS A 32 28.55 -44.28 -26.51
N ALA A 33 29.78 -43.77 -26.64
CA ALA A 33 30.12 -42.42 -26.22
C ALA A 33 29.75 -41.43 -27.32
N ALA A 34 29.13 -40.31 -26.96
CA ALA A 34 29.02 -39.13 -27.81
C ALA A 34 29.10 -37.89 -26.92
N ASP A 35 30.00 -36.99 -27.31
CA ASP A 35 30.34 -35.75 -26.64
C ASP A 35 29.23 -34.69 -26.82
N THR A 36 28.93 -33.88 -25.81
CA THR A 36 28.34 -32.53 -25.99
C THR A 36 28.45 -31.67 -24.72
N ASP A 37 29.31 -30.66 -24.78
CA ASP A 37 29.19 -29.44 -23.99
C ASP A 37 27.82 -28.76 -24.21
N LYS A 38 26.88 -28.89 -23.26
CA LYS A 38 25.83 -27.89 -22.99
C LYS A 38 25.43 -27.90 -21.51
N ALA A 39 25.85 -26.86 -20.78
CA ALA A 39 25.30 -26.59 -19.45
C ALA A 39 23.79 -26.30 -19.56
N ASN A 40 22.97 -27.11 -18.89
CA ASN A 40 21.52 -27.08 -18.98
C ASN A 40 20.94 -26.09 -17.94
N PRO A 41 20.20 -25.04 -18.32
CA PRO A 41 19.72 -23.99 -17.39
C PRO A 41 18.56 -24.42 -16.47
N ALA A 42 18.21 -25.72 -16.42
CA ALA A 42 17.10 -26.25 -15.62
C ALA A 42 17.29 -26.20 -14.09
N ILE A 43 18.44 -25.75 -13.59
CA ILE A 43 18.83 -25.92 -12.16
C ILE A 43 18.26 -24.83 -11.22
N ASP A 44 17.85 -23.65 -11.71
CA ASP A 44 17.29 -22.59 -10.84
C ASP A 44 15.74 -22.54 -10.79
N ALA A 45 15.04 -23.12 -11.77
CA ALA A 45 13.57 -23.23 -11.71
C ALA A 45 13.09 -24.06 -10.51
N ILE A 46 13.85 -25.10 -10.15
CA ILE A 46 13.52 -26.01 -9.04
C ILE A 46 13.50 -25.29 -7.68
N LYS A 47 14.36 -24.28 -7.46
CA LYS A 47 14.40 -23.54 -6.18
C LYS A 47 13.14 -22.70 -5.94
N VAL A 48 12.51 -22.20 -7.00
CA VAL A 48 11.23 -21.47 -6.90
C VAL A 48 10.07 -22.47 -6.69
N ILE A 49 10.10 -23.60 -7.39
CA ILE A 49 9.09 -24.67 -7.29
C ILE A 49 9.10 -25.34 -5.91
N ASP A 50 10.29 -25.60 -5.34
CA ASP A 50 10.44 -26.14 -3.99
C ASP A 50 10.00 -25.13 -2.92
N ALA A 51 10.23 -23.82 -3.12
CA ALA A 51 9.71 -22.79 -2.21
C ALA A 51 8.18 -22.73 -2.18
N ILE A 52 7.51 -23.05 -3.31
CA ILE A 52 6.05 -23.09 -3.43
C ILE A 52 5.47 -24.40 -2.86
N ASN A 53 6.12 -25.54 -3.08
CA ASN A 53 5.58 -26.86 -2.74
C ASN A 53 6.08 -27.45 -1.40
N ALA A 54 7.26 -27.10 -0.91
CA ALA A 54 7.88 -27.74 0.26
C ALA A 54 7.59 -27.05 1.61
N ARG A 55 6.58 -26.18 1.70
CA ARG A 55 6.17 -25.55 2.95
C ARG A 55 4.69 -25.74 3.29
N SER A 56 4.35 -26.97 3.63
CA SER A 56 3.41 -27.28 4.72
C SER A 56 4.02 -26.91 6.09
N VAL A 57 4.48 -25.66 6.22
CA VAL A 57 4.84 -25.07 7.50
C VAL A 57 3.53 -24.74 8.21
N THR A 58 3.33 -25.32 9.39
CA THR A 58 2.29 -24.89 10.34
C THR A 58 2.34 -23.38 10.46
N PRO A 59 1.24 -22.64 10.22
CA PRO A 59 1.29 -21.19 10.18
C PRO A 59 1.79 -20.62 11.51
N GLN A 60 3.06 -20.19 11.53
CA GLN A 60 3.46 -19.18 12.48
C GLN A 60 2.78 -17.90 12.01
N GLN A 61 1.90 -17.35 12.84
CA GLN A 61 1.16 -16.13 12.55
C GLN A 61 2.11 -14.93 12.60
N ASP A 62 2.89 -14.76 11.54
CA ASP A 62 3.73 -13.58 11.35
C ASP A 62 2.86 -12.39 10.94
N GLY A 63 2.03 -11.92 11.89
CA GLY A 63 1.06 -10.82 11.76
C GLY A 63 1.69 -9.44 11.57
N ASN A 64 2.93 -9.38 11.08
CA ASN A 64 3.75 -8.18 11.01
C ASN A 64 3.49 -7.41 9.71
N SER A 65 2.25 -6.97 9.52
CA SER A 65 1.93 -5.92 8.53
C SER A 65 2.23 -4.56 9.18
N ASN A 66 3.49 -4.16 9.20
CA ASN A 66 3.86 -2.89 9.82
C ASN A 66 3.50 -1.69 8.94
N MET A 67 2.33 -1.10 9.13
CA MET A 67 2.31 0.38 9.18
C MET A 67 3.05 0.73 10.48
N GLY A 68 4.30 1.22 10.37
CA GLY A 68 5.23 1.29 11.50
C GLY A 68 4.63 1.98 12.75
N GLU A 69 5.09 1.59 13.95
CA GLU A 69 4.64 2.26 15.18
C GLU A 69 4.84 3.79 15.05
N PRO A 70 3.90 4.61 15.55
CA PRO A 70 4.09 6.05 15.55
C PRO A 70 5.36 6.38 16.32
N PRO A 71 6.23 7.25 15.80
CA PRO A 71 7.47 7.60 16.46
C PRO A 71 7.17 8.22 17.82
N ARG A 72 7.88 7.77 18.85
CA ARG A 72 7.75 8.35 20.19
C ARG A 72 8.14 9.84 20.11
N PRO A 73 7.41 10.77 20.76
CA PRO A 73 7.59 12.22 20.62
C PRO A 73 8.92 12.81 21.10
N ALA A 74 9.97 11.99 21.28
CA ALA A 74 11.31 12.40 21.67
C ALA A 74 12.47 11.64 20.97
N ASN A 75 12.23 10.50 20.30
CA ASN A 75 13.30 9.52 20.00
C ASN A 75 13.49 9.10 18.53
N ALA A 76 12.70 9.59 17.59
CA ALA A 76 13.05 9.46 16.17
C ALA A 76 14.04 10.58 15.80
N LEU A 77 15.34 10.32 15.95
CA LEU A 77 16.33 11.13 15.25
C LEU A 77 16.06 10.97 13.74
N PRO A 78 15.93 12.07 12.97
CA PRO A 78 15.80 11.97 11.52
C PRO A 78 16.98 11.15 10.97
N LEU A 79 16.71 10.26 10.01
CA LEU A 79 17.80 9.69 9.22
C LEU A 79 18.56 10.86 8.59
N ALA A 80 19.89 10.81 8.65
CA ALA A 80 20.72 11.85 8.06
C ALA A 80 20.40 11.96 6.56
N ASP A 81 20.24 13.19 6.08
CA ASP A 81 20.10 13.53 4.66
C ASP A 81 21.46 13.28 3.95
N ILE A 82 21.81 12.00 3.78
CA ILE A 82 23.07 11.54 3.16
C ILE A 82 22.85 11.51 1.64
N PRO A 83 23.77 12.06 0.81
CA PRO A 83 23.65 11.97 -0.64
C PRO A 83 23.75 10.52 -1.15
N PHE A 84 22.91 10.15 -2.10
CA PHE A 84 22.94 8.84 -2.76
C PHE A 84 22.39 8.91 -4.19
N THR A 85 22.66 7.88 -5.00
CA THR A 85 22.10 7.77 -6.35
C THR A 85 21.31 6.47 -6.49
N PHE A 86 20.18 6.52 -7.18
CA PHE A 86 19.35 5.36 -7.53
C PHE A 86 18.94 5.43 -9.00
N ALA A 87 18.55 4.30 -9.58
CA ALA A 87 17.99 4.25 -10.93
C ALA A 87 16.46 4.10 -10.88
N VAL A 88 15.76 4.67 -11.85
CA VAL A 88 14.36 4.31 -12.14
C VAL A 88 14.31 3.69 -13.52
N ILE A 89 13.75 2.50 -13.59
CA ILE A 89 13.61 1.66 -14.77
C ILE A 89 12.11 1.40 -14.90
N ALA A 90 11.54 1.46 -16.11
CA ALA A 90 10.14 1.12 -16.33
C ALA A 90 10.02 0.29 -17.60
N ASP A 91 8.93 -0.46 -17.74
CA ASP A 91 8.61 -1.16 -18.97
C ASP A 91 9.77 -2.04 -19.51
N PRO A 92 10.35 -2.97 -18.72
CA PRO A 92 11.23 -3.98 -19.28
C PRO A 92 10.44 -4.97 -20.15
N GLN A 93 9.13 -5.15 -19.93
CA GLN A 93 8.16 -5.90 -20.76
C GLN A 93 8.79 -7.05 -21.55
N ALA A 94 9.06 -8.17 -20.86
CA ALA A 94 9.82 -9.28 -21.43
C ALA A 94 9.35 -9.67 -22.85
N PHE A 95 10.30 -9.65 -23.79
CA PHE A 95 10.15 -9.95 -25.22
C PHE A 95 9.53 -8.83 -26.08
N ARG A 96 9.16 -7.68 -25.53
CA ARG A 96 8.78 -6.52 -26.34
C ARG A 96 9.99 -5.89 -27.04
N LEU A 97 9.80 -5.40 -28.28
CA LEU A 97 10.84 -4.76 -29.08
C LEU A 97 10.23 -3.64 -29.92
N SER A 98 10.91 -2.49 -30.04
CA SER A 98 10.48 -1.39 -30.94
C SER A 98 10.52 -1.79 -32.42
N SER A 99 11.29 -2.83 -32.78
CA SER A 99 11.30 -3.44 -34.12
C SER A 99 10.10 -4.35 -34.41
N GLY A 100 9.20 -4.56 -33.45
CA GLY A 100 8.03 -5.44 -33.57
C GLY A 100 8.33 -6.92 -33.31
N GLY A 101 7.70 -7.81 -34.08
CA GLY A 101 7.72 -9.25 -33.84
C GLY A 101 6.55 -9.69 -32.95
N ASN A 102 6.76 -10.71 -32.12
CA ASN A 102 5.75 -11.19 -31.17
C ASN A 102 6.21 -10.91 -29.73
N PRO A 103 5.66 -9.90 -29.04
CA PRO A 103 6.06 -9.56 -27.67
C PRO A 103 5.61 -10.62 -26.65
N ASN A 104 4.84 -11.62 -27.08
CA ASN A 104 4.41 -12.75 -26.28
C ASN A 104 5.21 -14.04 -26.53
N SER A 105 6.40 -13.95 -27.15
CA SER A 105 7.19 -15.12 -27.55
C SER A 105 8.68 -15.00 -27.24
N GLU A 106 9.14 -15.80 -26.27
CA GLU A 106 10.55 -16.01 -25.96
C GLU A 106 11.35 -16.48 -27.19
N SER A 107 10.80 -17.41 -27.98
CA SER A 107 11.49 -18.01 -29.12
C SER A 107 11.63 -17.09 -30.34
N ILE A 108 10.77 -16.07 -30.47
CA ILE A 108 10.84 -15.09 -31.57
C ILE A 108 11.64 -13.86 -31.15
N ASN A 109 11.27 -13.23 -30.02
CA ASN A 109 11.84 -11.93 -29.61
C ASN A 109 12.87 -12.04 -28.47
N GLY A 110 12.92 -13.15 -27.73
CA GLY A 110 13.65 -13.24 -26.46
C GLY A 110 15.17 -13.05 -26.55
N THR A 111 15.80 -13.47 -27.64
CA THR A 111 17.26 -13.28 -27.82
C THR A 111 17.65 -11.81 -27.97
N GLU A 112 16.92 -11.04 -28.79
CA GLU A 112 17.20 -9.62 -28.97
C GLU A 112 16.78 -8.81 -27.73
N TRP A 113 15.65 -9.16 -27.11
CA TRP A 113 15.20 -8.54 -25.86
C TRP A 113 16.21 -8.73 -24.73
N ARG A 114 16.73 -9.96 -24.55
CA ARG A 114 17.78 -10.26 -23.56
C ARG A 114 19.04 -9.46 -23.83
N LYS A 115 19.44 -9.31 -25.10
CA LYS A 115 20.62 -8.52 -25.51
C LYS A 115 20.47 -7.05 -25.11
N ILE A 116 19.35 -6.41 -25.44
CA ILE A 116 19.07 -5.01 -25.08
C ILE A 116 19.10 -4.83 -23.56
N ASN A 117 18.33 -5.64 -22.82
CA ASN A 117 18.22 -5.49 -21.36
C ASN A 117 19.52 -5.88 -20.63
N SER A 118 20.29 -6.85 -21.14
CA SER A 118 21.60 -7.20 -20.56
C SER A 118 22.64 -6.12 -20.79
N ASN A 119 22.60 -5.43 -21.94
CA ASN A 119 23.45 -4.26 -22.15
C ASN A 119 23.08 -3.12 -21.19
N LEU A 120 21.79 -2.83 -21.02
CA LEU A 120 21.31 -1.83 -20.05
C LEU A 120 21.77 -2.17 -18.62
N VAL A 121 21.61 -3.42 -18.17
CA VAL A 121 22.12 -3.91 -16.88
C VAL A 121 23.66 -3.79 -16.78
N ALA A 122 24.39 -4.12 -17.84
CA ALA A 122 25.85 -3.98 -17.88
C ALA A 122 26.32 -2.51 -17.85
N ALA A 123 25.56 -1.59 -18.44
CA ALA A 123 25.83 -0.16 -18.44
C ALA A 123 25.49 0.48 -17.08
N LEU A 124 24.34 0.13 -16.49
CA LEU A 124 23.97 0.46 -15.10
C LEU A 124 25.04 -0.01 -14.10
N ASN A 125 25.54 -1.24 -14.24
CA ASN A 125 26.60 -1.81 -13.40
C ASN A 125 27.98 -1.12 -13.52
N LYS A 126 28.19 -0.29 -14.54
CA LYS A 126 29.38 0.56 -14.71
C LYS A 126 29.17 1.98 -14.17
N TYR A 127 27.92 2.42 -14.00
CA TYR A 127 27.60 3.74 -13.48
C TYR A 127 27.91 3.78 -11.97
N SER A 128 28.85 4.64 -11.58
CA SER A 128 29.32 4.69 -10.19
C SER A 128 28.27 5.28 -9.25
N GLY A 129 28.06 4.65 -8.10
CA GLY A 129 27.28 5.20 -6.99
C GLY A 129 25.77 4.88 -7.02
N VAL A 130 25.28 4.09 -7.97
CA VAL A 130 23.90 3.59 -7.94
C VAL A 130 23.76 2.55 -6.81
N GLU A 131 22.98 2.88 -5.79
CA GLU A 131 22.81 2.06 -4.58
C GLU A 131 21.62 1.10 -4.67
N PHE A 132 20.62 1.42 -5.49
CA PHE A 132 19.50 0.55 -5.85
C PHE A 132 18.78 1.01 -7.13
N ALA A 133 17.84 0.20 -7.63
CA ALA A 133 16.89 0.60 -8.67
C ALA A 133 15.42 0.41 -8.26
N ILE A 134 14.53 1.21 -8.84
CA ILE A 134 13.09 1.01 -8.81
C ILE A 134 12.66 0.56 -10.21
N MET A 135 12.00 -0.59 -10.31
CA MET A 135 11.46 -1.13 -11.57
C MET A 135 9.94 -0.87 -11.60
N ASN A 136 9.55 0.27 -12.16
CA ASN A 136 8.25 0.89 -11.96
C ASN A 136 7.16 0.42 -12.94
N GLY A 137 6.81 -0.85 -12.85
CA GLY A 137 5.70 -1.45 -13.60
C GLY A 137 6.04 -1.93 -15.00
N ASP A 138 5.08 -2.67 -15.56
CA ASP A 138 5.14 -3.41 -16.81
C ASP A 138 6.41 -4.28 -16.89
N VAL A 139 6.58 -5.07 -15.84
CA VAL A 139 7.68 -6.01 -15.70
C VAL A 139 7.63 -7.05 -16.83
N THR A 140 6.43 -7.52 -17.14
CA THR A 140 6.13 -8.51 -18.15
C THR A 140 5.16 -7.96 -19.20
N GLU A 141 5.15 -8.54 -20.40
CA GLU A 141 4.15 -8.18 -21.42
C GLU A 141 2.73 -8.69 -21.07
N PHE A 142 2.59 -9.75 -20.26
CA PHE A 142 1.26 -10.35 -19.98
C PHE A 142 1.18 -11.22 -18.70
N GLY A 143 2.05 -11.03 -17.70
CA GLY A 143 2.05 -11.75 -16.41
C GLY A 143 2.51 -13.23 -16.45
N ARG A 144 3.00 -13.73 -17.59
CA ARG A 144 3.44 -15.13 -17.73
C ARG A 144 4.76 -15.44 -17.01
N SER A 145 4.92 -16.68 -16.56
CA SER A 145 6.13 -17.16 -15.89
C SER A 145 7.40 -17.11 -16.75
N ASP A 146 7.31 -17.33 -18.07
CA ASP A 146 8.47 -17.21 -18.97
C ASP A 146 9.04 -15.78 -19.01
N SER A 147 8.13 -14.81 -18.98
CA SER A 147 8.37 -13.38 -19.03
C SER A 147 9.00 -12.92 -17.72
N TRP A 148 8.40 -13.28 -16.58
CA TRP A 148 8.97 -13.06 -15.24
C TRP A 148 10.37 -13.66 -15.10
N ASN A 149 10.55 -14.94 -15.46
CA ASN A 149 11.83 -15.63 -15.34
C ASN A 149 12.94 -14.96 -16.16
N ASN A 150 12.64 -14.45 -17.35
CA ASN A 150 13.62 -13.74 -18.17
C ASN A 150 14.03 -12.38 -17.58
N VAL A 151 13.09 -11.63 -17.00
CA VAL A 151 13.41 -10.37 -16.29
C VAL A 151 14.26 -10.65 -15.07
N ILE A 152 13.87 -11.59 -14.22
CA ILE A 152 14.64 -11.97 -13.03
C ILE A 152 16.04 -12.47 -13.42
N SER A 153 16.16 -13.24 -14.51
CA SER A 153 17.44 -13.74 -15.00
C SER A 153 18.36 -12.64 -15.53
N VAL A 154 17.83 -11.59 -16.19
CA VAL A 154 18.63 -10.48 -16.72
C VAL A 154 18.96 -9.46 -15.62
N TYR A 155 17.95 -8.95 -14.92
CA TYR A 155 18.08 -7.91 -13.90
C TYR A 155 18.66 -8.42 -12.58
N GLY A 156 18.61 -9.74 -12.32
CA GLY A 156 19.36 -10.39 -11.25
C GLY A 156 20.88 -10.25 -11.35
N ASN A 157 21.42 -9.79 -12.49
CA ASN A 157 22.83 -9.45 -12.65
C ASN A 157 23.18 -7.99 -12.26
N LEU A 158 22.21 -7.19 -11.80
CA LEU A 158 22.50 -5.89 -11.19
C LEU A 158 23.34 -6.08 -9.92
N ARG A 159 24.35 -5.23 -9.75
CA ARG A 159 25.28 -5.23 -8.60
C ARG A 159 24.71 -4.58 -7.34
N PHE A 160 23.50 -4.07 -7.44
CA PHE A 160 22.73 -3.40 -6.40
C PHE A 160 21.29 -3.96 -6.39
N PRO A 161 20.58 -3.90 -5.26
CA PRO A 161 19.20 -4.37 -5.18
C PRO A 161 18.26 -3.56 -6.08
N TYR A 162 17.14 -4.16 -6.45
CA TYR A 162 16.07 -3.49 -7.18
C TYR A 162 14.69 -3.87 -6.61
N TYR A 163 13.73 -2.95 -6.74
CA TYR A 163 12.40 -3.08 -6.13
C TYR A 163 11.30 -2.93 -7.19
N PHE A 164 10.39 -3.90 -7.26
CA PHE A 164 9.33 -3.94 -8.28
C PHE A 164 8.14 -3.05 -7.92
N GLY A 165 7.60 -2.36 -8.91
CA GLY A 165 6.18 -2.06 -9.05
C GLY A 165 5.59 -2.92 -10.17
N LEU A 166 4.29 -3.18 -10.14
CA LEU A 166 3.53 -3.83 -11.21
C LEU A 166 2.83 -2.79 -12.08
N GLY A 167 2.73 -3.05 -13.39
CA GLY A 167 1.98 -2.21 -14.34
C GLY A 167 0.76 -2.91 -14.91
N ASN A 168 0.13 -2.31 -15.91
CA ASN A 168 -1.10 -2.84 -16.47
C ASN A 168 -0.90 -4.13 -17.28
N HIS A 169 0.27 -4.33 -17.92
CA HIS A 169 0.59 -5.60 -18.60
C HIS A 169 0.85 -6.75 -17.62
N ASP A 170 1.20 -6.46 -16.36
CA ASP A 170 1.44 -7.50 -15.36
C ASP A 170 0.14 -8.13 -14.83
N TYR A 171 -0.90 -7.32 -14.57
CA TYR A 171 -2.10 -7.78 -13.83
C TYR A 171 -3.43 -7.06 -14.15
N GLN A 172 -3.48 -6.13 -15.12
CA GLN A 172 -4.74 -5.50 -15.58
C GLN A 172 -5.20 -6.05 -16.94
N ASN A 173 -4.30 -6.09 -17.93
CA ASN A 173 -4.61 -6.44 -19.31
C ASN A 173 -4.93 -7.93 -19.51
N ASN A 174 -4.52 -8.77 -18.57
CA ASN A 174 -4.59 -10.24 -18.62
C ASN A 174 -5.66 -10.83 -17.68
N VAL A 175 -6.50 -9.98 -17.07
CA VAL A 175 -7.64 -10.38 -16.23
C VAL A 175 -8.68 -11.07 -17.10
N GLY A 176 -9.01 -12.32 -16.76
CA GLY A 176 -9.94 -13.15 -17.53
C GLY A 176 -9.43 -13.64 -18.90
N ASP A 177 -8.18 -13.36 -19.29
CA ASP A 177 -7.64 -13.61 -20.64
C ASP A 177 -6.35 -14.45 -20.66
N CYS A 178 -5.86 -14.95 -19.51
CA CYS A 178 -4.59 -15.68 -19.48
C CYS A 178 -4.52 -16.75 -18.38
N THR A 179 -4.35 -18.01 -18.81
CA THR A 179 -4.35 -19.17 -17.92
C THR A 179 -2.95 -19.54 -17.43
N HIS A 180 -2.86 -20.04 -16.19
CA HIS A 180 -1.58 -20.44 -15.57
C HIS A 180 -1.71 -21.75 -14.78
N PRO A 181 -0.78 -22.72 -14.91
CA PRO A 181 -0.88 -24.04 -14.28
C PRO A 181 -1.07 -24.00 -12.76
N ASP A 182 -0.30 -23.16 -12.06
CA ASP A 182 -0.32 -23.07 -10.57
C ASP A 182 -1.63 -22.53 -9.99
N PHE A 183 -2.47 -21.95 -10.85
CA PHE A 183 -3.81 -21.46 -10.53
C PHE A 183 -4.90 -22.36 -11.14
N GLY A 184 -4.55 -23.57 -11.58
CA GLY A 184 -5.48 -24.54 -12.16
C GLY A 184 -5.92 -24.18 -13.58
N PHE A 185 -5.08 -23.47 -14.35
CA PHE A 185 -5.48 -22.93 -15.66
C PHE A 185 -6.72 -22.02 -15.60
N ASP A 186 -6.96 -21.37 -14.46
CA ASP A 186 -7.98 -20.33 -14.32
C ASP A 186 -7.67 -19.13 -15.25
N SER A 187 -8.69 -18.46 -15.79
CA SER A 187 -8.52 -17.37 -16.75
C SER A 187 -7.91 -16.10 -16.17
N ASN A 188 -7.85 -15.97 -14.84
CA ASN A 188 -7.09 -14.94 -14.14
C ASN A 188 -5.64 -15.36 -13.84
N GLY A 189 -5.21 -16.55 -14.23
CA GLY A 189 -3.98 -17.19 -13.78
C GLY A 189 -2.70 -16.38 -13.97
N CYS A 190 -2.56 -15.61 -15.04
CA CYS A 190 -1.37 -14.78 -15.26
C CYS A 190 -1.38 -13.47 -14.44
N ALA A 191 -2.56 -12.87 -14.22
CA ALA A 191 -2.70 -11.76 -13.26
C ALA A 191 -2.39 -12.23 -11.84
N MET A 192 -2.94 -13.40 -11.45
CA MET A 192 -2.64 -14.04 -10.16
C MET A 192 -1.16 -14.40 -10.00
N ASN A 193 -0.48 -14.78 -11.09
CA ASN A 193 0.96 -15.07 -11.09
C ASN A 193 1.79 -13.82 -10.76
N SER A 194 1.50 -12.67 -11.38
CA SER A 194 2.16 -11.40 -11.07
C SER A 194 1.89 -10.95 -9.63
N VAL A 195 0.65 -11.10 -9.14
CA VAL A 195 0.31 -10.81 -7.72
C VAL A 195 1.07 -11.74 -6.77
N ALA A 196 1.15 -13.04 -7.05
CA ALA A 196 1.91 -13.99 -6.26
C ALA A 196 3.42 -13.72 -6.28
N ARG A 197 3.95 -13.21 -7.40
CA ARG A 197 5.33 -12.72 -7.43
C ARG A 197 5.53 -11.51 -6.54
N MET A 198 4.62 -10.52 -6.60
CA MET A 198 4.72 -9.33 -5.76
C MET A 198 4.58 -9.66 -4.26
N ASP A 199 3.69 -10.59 -3.88
CA ASP A 199 3.57 -11.09 -2.50
C ASP A 199 4.89 -11.66 -1.96
N TYR A 200 5.58 -12.46 -2.78
CA TYR A 200 6.89 -13.02 -2.46
C TYR A 200 7.95 -11.91 -2.27
N GLU A 201 7.99 -10.94 -3.17
CA GLU A 201 8.91 -9.79 -3.10
C GLU A 201 8.66 -8.92 -1.86
N LEU A 202 7.39 -8.62 -1.55
CA LEU A 202 6.99 -7.92 -0.32
C LEU A 202 7.44 -8.66 0.95
N GLY A 203 7.53 -10.00 0.91
CA GLY A 203 8.11 -10.82 1.97
C GLY A 203 9.62 -10.67 2.11
N LEU A 204 10.35 -10.53 1.00
CA LEU A 204 11.80 -10.25 1.02
C LEU A 204 12.09 -8.81 1.47
N TYR A 205 11.29 -7.83 1.02
CA TYR A 205 11.49 -6.41 1.30
C TYR A 205 11.28 -6.08 2.78
N ALA A 206 10.28 -6.68 3.42
CA ALA A 206 10.01 -6.55 4.86
C ALA A 206 11.19 -6.96 5.77
N ASN A 207 12.12 -7.78 5.27
CA ASN A 207 13.30 -8.25 5.99
C ASN A 207 14.58 -7.47 5.65
N ARG A 208 14.53 -6.52 4.69
CA ARG A 208 15.71 -5.84 4.13
C ARG A 208 15.62 -4.32 4.15
N LEU A 209 14.41 -3.76 4.13
CA LEU A 209 14.17 -2.33 4.02
C LEU A 209 13.89 -1.69 5.37
N SER A 210 14.46 -0.51 5.61
CA SER A 210 14.26 0.25 6.85
C SER A 210 12.87 0.88 6.89
N ASN A 211 12.24 0.86 8.07
CA ASN A 211 10.87 1.36 8.30
C ASN A 211 9.85 0.90 7.24
N PHE A 212 10.02 -0.33 6.73
CA PHE A 212 9.20 -0.87 5.66
C PHE A 212 7.72 -0.93 6.04
N SER A 213 6.86 -0.42 5.15
CA SER A 213 5.41 -0.60 5.23
C SER A 213 4.83 -1.22 3.97
N LYS A 214 3.68 -1.88 4.10
CA LYS A 214 2.90 -2.37 2.96
C LYS A 214 1.40 -2.42 3.27
N ASP A 215 0.61 -2.23 2.22
CA ASP A 215 -0.83 -2.47 2.20
C ASP A 215 -1.14 -3.79 1.49
N TRP A 216 -0.81 -4.88 2.19
CA TRP A 216 -1.03 -6.22 1.67
C TRP A 216 -1.09 -7.28 2.76
N VAL A 217 -2.18 -8.05 2.80
CA VAL A 217 -2.33 -9.14 3.77
C VAL A 217 -2.97 -10.39 3.17
N ARG A 218 -2.47 -11.54 3.62
CA ARG A 218 -2.99 -12.87 3.34
C ARG A 218 -3.72 -13.38 4.58
N THR A 219 -5.05 -13.46 4.53
CA THR A 219 -5.88 -13.94 5.66
C THR A 219 -5.98 -15.47 5.68
N SER A 220 -5.73 -16.11 4.55
CA SER A 220 -5.51 -17.56 4.45
C SER A 220 -4.60 -17.88 3.26
N SER A 221 -4.33 -19.17 3.01
CA SER A 221 -3.69 -19.63 1.77
C SER A 221 -4.45 -19.23 0.50
N ALA A 222 -5.76 -18.98 0.62
CA ALA A 222 -6.67 -18.71 -0.49
C ALA A 222 -7.23 -17.29 -0.56
N HIS A 223 -7.13 -16.47 0.51
CA HIS A 223 -7.78 -15.16 0.61
C HIS A 223 -6.76 -14.05 0.87
N TRP A 224 -6.51 -13.21 -0.14
CA TRP A 224 -5.48 -12.17 -0.12
C TRP A 224 -6.12 -10.80 -0.45
N SER A 225 -5.69 -9.71 0.20
CA SER A 225 -6.30 -8.38 0.00
C SER A 225 -5.35 -7.20 0.28
N GLY A 226 -5.59 -6.10 -0.43
CA GLY A 226 -4.91 -4.80 -0.29
C GLY A 226 -4.46 -4.26 -1.64
N SER A 227 -3.83 -3.09 -1.68
CA SER A 227 -3.32 -2.50 -2.93
C SER A 227 -1.98 -3.09 -3.41
N MET A 228 -1.31 -3.92 -2.60
CA MET A 228 0.10 -4.33 -2.74
C MET A 228 1.10 -3.16 -2.66
N SER A 229 0.64 -1.94 -2.36
CA SER A 229 1.51 -0.78 -2.20
C SER A 229 2.50 -0.98 -1.06
N TYR A 230 3.68 -0.39 -1.16
CA TYR A 230 4.69 -0.47 -0.10
C TYR A 230 5.60 0.74 -0.07
N SER A 231 6.29 0.92 1.04
CA SER A 231 7.20 2.03 1.28
C SER A 231 8.38 1.65 2.16
N TRP A 232 9.41 2.47 2.15
CA TRP A 232 10.59 2.34 2.99
C TRP A 232 11.31 3.67 3.19
N ASP A 233 12.13 3.76 4.24
CA ASP A 233 13.01 4.91 4.47
C ASP A 233 14.45 4.57 4.03
N TYR A 234 15.14 5.52 3.40
CA TYR A 234 16.54 5.39 2.97
C TYR A 234 17.21 6.77 2.94
N ASN A 235 18.30 6.95 3.71
CA ASN A 235 19.14 8.16 3.73
C ASN A 235 18.37 9.51 3.79
N GLY A 236 17.34 9.60 4.65
CA GLY A 236 16.53 10.80 4.85
C GLY A 236 15.31 10.93 3.91
N VAL A 237 15.22 10.07 2.90
CA VAL A 237 14.13 10.00 1.92
C VAL A 237 13.20 8.84 2.26
N HIS A 238 11.89 9.09 2.20
CA HIS A 238 10.87 8.06 2.24
C HIS A 238 10.38 7.75 0.81
N PHE A 239 10.46 6.48 0.42
CA PHE A 239 10.06 6.01 -0.90
C PHE A 239 8.72 5.29 -0.81
N VAL A 240 7.82 5.55 -1.77
CA VAL A 240 6.51 4.91 -1.87
C VAL A 240 6.33 4.31 -3.27
N GLN A 241 5.81 3.09 -3.36
CA GLN A 241 5.47 2.39 -4.61
C GLN A 241 4.00 1.94 -4.54
N LEU A 242 3.16 2.48 -5.43
CA LEU A 242 1.70 2.28 -5.47
C LEU A 242 1.23 1.34 -6.59
N GLN A 243 2.14 0.59 -7.21
CA GLN A 243 1.87 -0.38 -8.26
C GLN A 243 1.27 0.30 -9.52
N ASN A 244 0.19 -0.23 -10.11
CA ASN A 244 -0.33 0.26 -11.39
C ASN A 244 -0.75 1.73 -11.32
N TYR A 245 -1.72 2.07 -10.46
CA TYR A 245 -2.08 3.47 -10.15
C TYR A 245 -2.91 3.54 -8.84
N PRO A 246 -3.00 4.71 -8.18
CA PRO A 246 -3.50 4.82 -6.79
C PRO A 246 -4.95 4.36 -6.53
N THR A 247 -5.78 4.29 -7.57
CA THR A 247 -7.19 3.84 -7.50
C THR A 247 -7.44 2.51 -8.21
N TYR A 248 -6.39 1.81 -8.63
CA TYR A 248 -6.52 0.51 -9.27
C TYR A 248 -7.17 -0.49 -8.30
N ARG A 249 -8.18 -1.20 -8.78
CA ARG A 249 -8.88 -2.24 -8.03
C ARG A 249 -9.34 -3.35 -8.97
N VAL A 250 -9.21 -4.61 -8.53
CA VAL A 250 -9.71 -5.78 -9.26
C VAL A 250 -9.98 -6.92 -8.30
N GLU A 251 -11.02 -7.70 -8.59
CA GLU A 251 -11.26 -8.98 -7.94
C GLU A 251 -10.81 -10.11 -8.89
N LEU A 252 -9.79 -10.87 -8.46
CA LEU A 252 -9.35 -12.09 -9.13
C LEU A 252 -9.88 -13.28 -8.33
N THR A 253 -10.98 -13.87 -8.79
CA THR A 253 -11.50 -15.15 -8.28
C THR A 253 -11.01 -16.29 -9.15
N SER A 254 -10.81 -17.48 -8.55
CA SER A 254 -10.56 -18.70 -9.30
C SER A 254 -11.59 -19.79 -9.04
N TRP A 255 -11.77 -20.70 -10.01
CA TRP A 255 -12.55 -21.93 -9.81
C TRP A 255 -11.97 -22.86 -8.73
N THR A 256 -10.68 -22.68 -8.39
CA THR A 256 -9.98 -23.34 -7.27
C THR A 256 -10.22 -22.66 -5.91
N ALA A 257 -11.21 -21.75 -5.82
CA ALA A 257 -11.59 -21.02 -4.61
C ALA A 257 -10.46 -20.16 -4.01
N ARG A 258 -9.59 -19.60 -4.85
CA ARG A 258 -8.72 -18.49 -4.48
C ARG A 258 -9.45 -17.17 -4.74
N TYR A 259 -9.30 -16.23 -3.83
CA TYR A 259 -9.91 -14.91 -3.86
C TYR A 259 -8.82 -13.88 -3.55
N ILE A 260 -8.52 -13.05 -4.54
CA ILE A 260 -7.54 -11.98 -4.43
C ILE A 260 -8.26 -10.67 -4.74
N TRP A 261 -8.34 -9.78 -3.75
CA TRP A 261 -8.96 -8.47 -3.88
C TRP A 261 -7.87 -7.38 -3.88
N ILE A 262 -7.54 -6.87 -5.06
CA ILE A 262 -6.71 -5.68 -5.17
C ILE A 262 -7.61 -4.46 -4.98
N ASP A 263 -7.18 -3.54 -4.12
CA ASP A 263 -7.94 -2.35 -3.76
C ASP A 263 -7.13 -1.06 -3.91
N ARG A 264 -7.81 0.09 -3.80
CA ARG A 264 -7.21 1.43 -3.88
C ARG A 264 -6.22 1.71 -2.74
N SER A 265 -5.13 2.41 -3.03
CA SER A 265 -4.06 2.70 -2.06
C SER A 265 -4.18 4.04 -1.34
N LEU A 266 -5.12 4.91 -1.73
CA LEU A 266 -5.23 6.30 -1.24
C LEU A 266 -5.31 6.43 0.28
N SER A 267 -6.04 5.52 0.94
CA SER A 267 -6.14 5.48 2.41
C SER A 267 -4.77 5.20 3.04
N TRP A 268 -4.15 4.08 2.69
CA TRP A 268 -2.81 3.72 3.16
C TRP A 268 -1.76 4.81 2.86
N LEU A 269 -1.73 5.34 1.64
CA LEU A 269 -0.81 6.39 1.21
C LEU A 269 -0.90 7.64 2.09
N HIS A 270 -2.12 8.09 2.43
CA HIS A 270 -2.31 9.25 3.32
C HIS A 270 -1.67 9.02 4.69
N GLU A 271 -1.89 7.84 5.28
CA GLU A 271 -1.39 7.51 6.62
C GLU A 271 0.12 7.23 6.62
N ASP A 272 0.65 6.54 5.61
CA ASP A 272 2.06 6.23 5.48
C ASP A 272 2.91 7.50 5.32
N MET A 273 2.49 8.43 4.45
CA MET A 273 3.13 9.75 4.31
C MET A 273 3.02 10.59 5.59
N ARG A 274 1.90 10.52 6.32
CA ARG A 274 1.76 11.16 7.64
C ARG A 274 2.81 10.61 8.60
N LEU A 275 2.94 9.29 8.68
CA LEU A 275 3.91 8.62 9.54
C LEU A 275 5.34 8.93 9.14
N ALA A 276 5.65 9.03 7.84
CA ALA A 276 6.97 9.47 7.36
C ALA A 276 7.30 10.88 7.86
N ARG A 277 6.36 11.84 7.75
CA ARG A 277 6.55 13.19 8.30
C ARG A 277 6.69 13.20 9.82
N LEU A 278 5.93 12.37 10.56
CA LEU A 278 6.12 12.20 12.01
C LEU A 278 7.51 11.64 12.37
N ARG A 279 8.08 10.74 11.54
CA ARG A 279 9.44 10.21 11.71
C ARG A 279 10.54 11.23 11.39
N GLY A 280 10.17 12.45 10.97
CA GLY A 280 11.10 13.50 10.57
C GLY A 280 11.65 13.33 9.16
N MET A 281 11.04 12.49 8.31
CA MET A 281 11.49 12.32 6.92
C MET A 281 11.37 13.64 6.19
N SER A 282 12.47 14.08 5.59
CA SER A 282 12.59 15.41 4.97
C SER A 282 12.09 15.40 3.52
N ALA A 283 12.30 14.27 2.84
CA ALA A 283 11.94 14.03 1.46
C ALA A 283 10.96 12.85 1.33
N ILE A 284 10.04 12.93 0.37
CA ILE A 284 9.22 11.79 -0.05
C ILE A 284 9.30 11.68 -1.57
N ILE A 285 9.42 10.47 -2.11
CA ILE A 285 9.38 10.16 -3.54
C ILE A 285 8.30 9.10 -3.77
N VAL A 286 7.42 9.35 -4.74
CA VAL A 286 6.29 8.47 -5.06
C VAL A 286 6.50 7.82 -6.41
N ASN A 287 6.16 6.55 -6.53
CA ASN A 287 6.27 5.76 -7.75
C ASN A 287 4.95 5.03 -7.99
N PHE A 288 4.47 5.01 -9.23
CA PHE A 288 3.40 4.14 -9.73
C PHE A 288 3.47 4.07 -11.26
N HIS A 289 2.77 3.16 -11.91
CA HIS A 289 2.98 2.92 -13.34
C HIS A 289 2.24 3.92 -14.27
N GLN A 290 0.93 4.08 -14.10
CA GLN A 290 0.04 4.84 -15.00
C GLN A 290 -0.46 6.16 -14.41
N ASP A 291 -0.26 7.26 -15.15
CA ASP A 291 -0.71 8.60 -14.79
C ASP A 291 -1.88 9.10 -15.66
N ASN A 292 -1.60 9.87 -16.70
CA ASN A 292 -2.52 10.87 -17.23
C ASN A 292 -3.47 10.31 -18.31
N ASP A 293 -3.22 9.07 -18.76
CA ASP A 293 -4.07 8.37 -19.73
C ASP A 293 -5.15 7.48 -19.10
N PHE A 294 -4.95 7.02 -17.85
CA PHE A 294 -5.87 6.09 -17.19
C PHE A 294 -6.33 6.57 -15.80
N PHE A 295 -5.40 6.84 -14.87
CA PHE A 295 -5.74 7.24 -13.50
C PHE A 295 -6.57 8.54 -13.47
N SER A 296 -6.14 9.57 -14.22
CA SER A 296 -6.84 10.86 -14.31
C SER A 296 -8.28 10.75 -14.85
N ARG A 297 -8.57 9.71 -15.65
CA ARG A 297 -9.84 9.47 -16.36
C ARG A 297 -10.78 8.50 -15.63
N THR A 298 -10.22 7.52 -14.90
CA THR A 298 -10.98 6.46 -14.23
C THR A 298 -11.23 6.71 -12.76
N ALA A 299 -10.41 7.54 -12.10
CA ALA A 299 -10.65 7.97 -10.73
C ALA A 299 -11.88 8.89 -10.64
N THR A 300 -12.70 8.65 -9.61
CA THR A 300 -13.84 9.51 -9.27
C THR A 300 -13.41 10.90 -8.84
N VAL A 301 -14.35 11.85 -8.77
CA VAL A 301 -14.04 13.21 -8.26
C VAL A 301 -13.47 13.17 -6.84
N ALA A 302 -14.03 12.33 -5.96
CA ALA A 302 -13.55 12.17 -4.59
C ALA A 302 -12.13 11.61 -4.55
N GLU A 303 -11.86 10.50 -5.26
CA GLU A 303 -10.53 9.88 -5.30
C GLU A 303 -9.44 10.84 -5.85
N ARG A 304 -9.77 11.67 -6.85
CA ARG A 304 -8.84 12.69 -7.38
C ARG A 304 -8.59 13.83 -6.40
N LEU A 305 -9.64 14.33 -5.72
CA LEU A 305 -9.50 15.35 -4.67
C LEU A 305 -8.68 14.82 -3.49
N GLN A 306 -8.91 13.58 -3.06
CA GLN A 306 -8.15 12.90 -2.02
C GLN A 306 -6.67 12.77 -2.41
N PHE A 307 -6.36 12.30 -3.62
CA PHE A 307 -4.98 12.19 -4.07
C PHE A 307 -4.28 13.57 -4.13
N ARG A 308 -4.94 14.59 -4.69
CA ARG A 308 -4.43 15.98 -4.69
C ARG A 308 -4.23 16.52 -3.26
N ALA A 309 -5.14 16.20 -2.35
CA ALA A 309 -5.04 16.60 -0.94
C ALA A 309 -3.83 15.96 -0.25
N ILE A 310 -3.54 14.69 -0.51
CA ILE A 310 -2.33 14.00 -0.06
C ILE A 310 -1.09 14.71 -0.63
N MET A 311 -1.03 14.90 -1.95
CA MET A 311 0.12 15.56 -2.61
C MET A 311 0.38 16.97 -2.05
N ASN A 312 -0.66 17.79 -1.89
CA ASN A 312 -0.55 19.15 -1.36
C ASN A 312 -0.29 19.23 0.16
N THR A 313 -0.60 18.17 0.91
CA THR A 313 -0.36 18.09 2.36
C THR A 313 1.06 17.64 2.64
N TYR A 314 1.50 16.56 1.99
CA TYR A 314 2.79 15.92 2.30
C TYR A 314 3.92 16.38 1.38
N THR A 315 3.61 17.03 0.25
CA THR A 315 4.55 17.66 -0.69
C THR A 315 5.76 16.76 -1.02
N PRO A 316 5.55 15.62 -1.70
CA PRO A 316 6.66 14.82 -2.22
C PRO A 316 7.50 15.63 -3.23
N LEU A 317 8.78 15.27 -3.37
CA LEU A 317 9.72 15.93 -4.28
C LEU A 317 9.32 15.72 -5.73
N ALA A 318 9.10 14.45 -6.09
CA ALA A 318 8.76 14.04 -7.44
C ALA A 318 7.89 12.79 -7.39
N ILE A 319 7.13 12.61 -8.46
CA ILE A 319 6.44 11.37 -8.81
C ILE A 319 7.16 10.75 -10.01
N PHE A 320 7.47 9.45 -9.98
CA PHE A 320 7.99 8.71 -11.13
C PHE A 320 6.95 7.73 -11.68
N VAL A 321 6.83 7.70 -13.02
CA VAL A 321 5.86 6.89 -13.77
C VAL A 321 6.48 6.20 -14.99
N GLY A 322 5.74 5.33 -15.68
CA GLY A 322 6.18 4.56 -16.85
C GLY A 322 5.14 4.58 -17.98
N HIS A 323 4.77 3.41 -18.50
CA HIS A 323 3.58 3.12 -19.32
C HIS A 323 3.57 3.65 -20.76
N GLN A 324 4.02 4.88 -21.01
CA GLN A 324 4.03 5.45 -22.37
C GLN A 324 5.35 5.18 -23.12
N HIS A 325 6.27 4.44 -22.50
CA HIS A 325 7.59 4.06 -23.03
C HIS A 325 8.54 5.22 -23.38
N GLN A 326 8.13 6.47 -23.19
CA GLN A 326 8.86 7.69 -23.55
C GLN A 326 9.15 8.56 -22.32
N PHE A 327 10.33 9.19 -22.32
CA PHE A 327 10.66 10.18 -21.31
C PHE A 327 9.77 11.43 -21.44
N ALA A 328 9.22 11.87 -20.32
CA ALA A 328 8.51 13.13 -20.21
C ALA A 328 8.70 13.73 -18.81
N ARG A 329 8.60 15.06 -18.72
CA ARG A 329 8.49 15.79 -17.45
C ARG A 329 7.24 16.66 -17.55
N GLU A 330 6.29 16.42 -16.66
CA GLU A 330 5.07 17.20 -16.55
C GLU A 330 5.26 18.16 -15.36
N GLU A 331 5.42 19.45 -15.66
CA GLU A 331 5.49 20.51 -14.65
C GLU A 331 4.06 20.90 -14.25
N HIS A 332 3.76 20.85 -12.95
CA HIS A 332 2.42 21.10 -12.44
C HIS A 332 2.36 22.34 -11.54
N HIS A 333 1.35 23.18 -11.77
CA HIS A 333 1.01 24.31 -10.91
C HIS A 333 -0.50 24.33 -10.67
N ASP A 334 -0.90 24.06 -9.44
CA ASP A 334 -2.28 23.87 -8.97
C ASP A 334 -3.10 22.83 -9.79
N ASP A 335 -2.42 21.79 -10.27
CA ASP A 335 -3.00 20.72 -11.08
C ASP A 335 -4.15 20.02 -10.33
N PRO A 336 -5.27 19.69 -11.02
CA PRO A 336 -6.45 19.09 -10.39
C PRO A 336 -6.22 17.70 -9.79
N LEU A 337 -5.10 17.04 -10.09
CA LEU A 337 -4.71 15.73 -9.57
C LEU A 337 -3.39 15.77 -8.80
N PHE A 338 -2.35 16.38 -9.37
CA PHE A 338 -0.98 16.38 -8.82
C PHE A 338 -0.65 17.63 -7.96
N GLY A 339 -1.50 18.65 -7.99
CA GLY A 339 -1.23 19.92 -7.30
C GLY A 339 0.01 20.62 -7.85
N ASN A 340 1.05 20.73 -7.04
CA ASN A 340 2.34 21.34 -7.42
C ASN A 340 3.49 20.33 -7.54
N VAL A 341 3.20 19.02 -7.56
CA VAL A 341 4.23 17.97 -7.64
C VAL A 341 4.51 17.63 -9.10
N ASN A 342 5.77 17.73 -9.52
CA ASN A 342 6.18 17.38 -10.87
C ASN A 342 6.22 15.87 -11.09
N VAL A 343 5.77 15.43 -12.26
CA VAL A 343 5.73 14.02 -12.66
C VAL A 343 6.81 13.74 -13.71
N TYR A 344 7.58 12.67 -13.51
CA TYR A 344 8.68 12.25 -14.37
C TYR A 344 8.38 10.87 -14.95
N ARG A 345 8.08 10.81 -16.25
CA ARG A 345 7.83 9.56 -16.96
C ARG A 345 9.14 8.95 -17.44
N THR A 346 9.37 7.70 -17.06
CA THR A 346 10.58 6.94 -17.39
C THR A 346 10.42 6.29 -18.76
N GLY A 347 11.44 6.41 -19.61
CA GLY A 347 11.49 5.71 -20.89
C GLY A 347 11.64 4.19 -20.71
N ALA A 348 11.18 3.42 -21.69
CA ALA A 348 11.10 1.98 -21.55
C ALA A 348 12.47 1.26 -21.58
N ALA A 349 12.63 0.30 -20.70
CA ALA A 349 13.84 -0.49 -20.60
C ALA A 349 14.01 -1.52 -21.73
N PHE A 350 12.90 -1.94 -22.39
CA PHE A 350 12.99 -2.66 -23.68
C PHE A 350 13.57 -1.79 -24.82
N GLU A 351 13.66 -0.47 -24.63
CA GLU A 351 14.37 0.48 -25.51
C GLU A 351 15.71 0.93 -24.93
N ALA A 352 16.25 0.19 -23.94
CA ALA A 352 17.52 0.48 -23.27
C ALA A 352 17.56 1.81 -22.49
N LYS A 353 16.41 2.32 -22.03
CA LYS A 353 16.28 3.60 -21.31
C LYS A 353 16.10 3.42 -19.80
N ALA A 354 16.57 4.40 -19.04
CA ALA A 354 16.38 4.51 -17.59
C ALA A 354 16.56 5.96 -17.13
N HIS A 355 16.03 6.32 -15.97
CA HIS A 355 16.48 7.50 -15.23
C HIS A 355 17.63 7.14 -14.29
N ILE A 356 18.59 8.05 -14.15
CA ILE A 356 19.50 8.09 -13.00
C ILE A 356 19.13 9.30 -12.14
N VAL A 357 18.93 9.07 -10.85
CA VAL A 357 18.46 10.08 -9.90
C VAL A 357 19.41 10.17 -8.72
N THR A 358 20.00 11.33 -8.49
CA THR A 358 20.83 11.62 -7.32
C THR A 358 20.06 12.47 -6.33
N TYR A 359 19.92 12.00 -5.09
CA TYR A 359 19.47 12.80 -3.96
C TYR A 359 20.67 13.45 -3.27
N ASP A 360 20.58 14.74 -2.99
CA ASP A 360 21.51 15.47 -2.13
C ASP A 360 20.73 16.60 -1.45
N ASN A 361 20.74 16.64 -0.10
CA ASN A 361 20.18 17.74 0.70
C ASN A 361 18.81 18.28 0.20
N LYS A 362 17.80 17.40 0.13
CA LYS A 362 16.41 17.73 -0.27
C LYS A 362 16.24 18.23 -1.71
N LYS A 363 17.24 17.98 -2.56
CA LYS A 363 17.22 18.19 -4.00
C LYS A 363 17.37 16.85 -4.72
N LEU A 364 16.63 16.68 -5.82
CA LEU A 364 16.89 15.61 -6.80
C LEU A 364 17.59 16.21 -8.01
N THR A 365 18.62 15.51 -8.49
CA THR A 365 19.13 15.67 -9.86
C THR A 365 18.66 14.47 -10.66
N ILE A 366 17.84 14.70 -11.68
CA ILE A 366 17.20 13.64 -12.48
C ILE A 366 17.74 13.70 -13.90
N SER A 367 18.27 12.59 -14.40
CA SER A 367 18.90 12.49 -15.71
C SER A 367 18.23 11.41 -16.55
N GLU A 368 17.76 11.75 -17.76
CA GLU A 368 17.28 10.77 -18.74
C GLU A 368 18.48 10.10 -19.42
N MET A 369 18.58 8.78 -19.31
CA MET A 369 19.71 8.00 -19.81
C MET A 369 19.27 6.96 -20.85
N GLU A 370 20.13 6.72 -21.84
CA GLU A 370 19.97 5.67 -22.85
C GLU A 370 21.27 4.86 -22.92
N GLU A 371 21.18 3.52 -23.01
CA GLU A 371 22.33 2.67 -23.24
C GLU A 371 22.76 2.74 -24.71
N LYS A 372 24.03 3.10 -24.94
CA LYS A 372 24.67 3.07 -26.25
C LYS A 372 26.09 2.51 -26.12
N GLY A 373 26.44 1.55 -26.97
CA GLY A 373 27.81 1.03 -27.06
C GLY A 373 28.35 0.38 -25.77
N GLY A 374 27.48 -0.03 -24.85
CA GLY A 374 27.81 -0.59 -23.55
C GLY A 374 28.06 0.44 -22.44
N VAL A 375 27.64 1.70 -22.63
CA VAL A 375 27.66 2.77 -21.60
C VAL A 375 26.30 3.46 -21.52
N LEU A 376 25.99 4.06 -20.36
CA LEU A 376 24.82 4.94 -20.22
C LEU A 376 25.21 6.35 -20.65
N GLU A 377 24.58 6.84 -21.71
CA GLU A 377 24.71 8.23 -22.17
C GLU A 377 23.53 9.05 -21.64
N GLN A 378 23.82 10.24 -21.08
CA GLN A 378 22.78 11.19 -20.73
C GLN A 378 22.25 11.85 -22.01
N LEU A 379 20.94 11.95 -22.18
CA LEU A 379 20.36 12.66 -23.31
C LEU A 379 20.67 14.18 -23.20
N PRO A 380 20.98 14.87 -24.34
CA PRO A 380 21.27 16.31 -24.35
C PRO A 380 20.12 17.13 -23.76
N ASP A 381 20.44 18.08 -22.88
CA ASP A 381 19.48 18.95 -22.18
C ASP A 381 18.40 18.21 -21.36
N LYS A 382 18.56 16.90 -21.11
CA LYS A 382 17.65 16.07 -20.30
C LYS A 382 18.19 15.78 -18.90
N ARG A 383 18.56 16.86 -18.22
CA ARG A 383 18.91 16.86 -16.80
C ARG A 383 18.08 17.91 -16.09
N TYR A 384 17.36 17.50 -15.06
CA TYR A 384 16.46 18.32 -14.28
C TYR A 384 16.91 18.42 -12.83
N GLU A 385 16.51 19.48 -12.17
CA GLU A 385 16.70 19.68 -10.74
C GLU A 385 15.36 19.92 -10.07
N GLU A 386 15.08 19.17 -9.01
CA GLU A 386 13.83 19.26 -8.27
C GLU A 386 14.09 19.61 -6.81
N TYR A 387 13.28 20.49 -6.23
CA TYR A 387 13.55 21.10 -4.92
C TYR A 387 12.38 20.91 -3.95
N GLY A 388 12.69 20.55 -2.71
CA GLY A 388 11.69 20.36 -1.65
C GLY A 388 10.84 21.62 -1.42
N GLN A 389 9.52 21.47 -1.60
CA GLN A 389 8.56 22.51 -1.22
C GLN A 389 8.52 22.67 0.31
N PRO A 390 8.14 23.85 0.84
CA PRO A 390 7.99 24.07 2.27
C PRO A 390 6.98 23.08 2.88
N GLN A 391 7.47 22.22 3.78
CA GLN A 391 6.64 21.25 4.49
C GLN A 391 5.57 21.97 5.34
N LYS A 392 4.39 21.37 5.46
CA LYS A 392 3.39 21.82 6.44
C LYS A 392 3.96 21.68 7.86
N PRO A 393 3.68 22.63 8.77
CA PRO A 393 4.10 22.51 10.16
C PRO A 393 3.40 21.33 10.85
N MET A 394 3.96 20.89 11.97
CA MET A 394 3.24 19.99 12.87
C MET A 394 2.06 20.71 13.55
N CYS A 395 0.93 20.04 13.68
CA CYS A 395 -0.21 20.57 14.44
C CYS A 395 0.08 20.55 15.93
N LEU A 396 -0.26 21.62 16.63
CA LEU A 396 -0.33 21.63 18.08
C LEU A 396 -1.73 21.23 18.57
N THR A 397 -1.81 20.75 19.80
CA THR A 397 -3.05 20.39 20.50
C THR A 397 -3.31 21.38 21.63
N PRO A 398 -4.56 21.56 22.10
CA PRO A 398 -4.87 22.49 23.19
C PRO A 398 -4.01 22.23 24.43
N GLY A 399 -3.48 23.30 25.00
CA GLY A 399 -2.55 23.26 26.13
C GLY A 399 -1.06 23.16 25.75
N GLN A 400 -0.71 22.84 24.50
CA GLN A 400 0.68 22.93 24.04
C GLN A 400 1.05 24.39 23.74
N ALA A 401 2.17 24.86 24.31
CA ALA A 401 2.68 26.19 24.04
C ALA A 401 3.15 26.32 22.58
N GLY A 402 2.82 27.45 21.96
CA GLY A 402 3.16 27.76 20.58
C GLY A 402 2.99 29.26 20.34
N GLY A 403 3.88 29.84 19.53
CA GLY A 403 3.84 31.27 19.20
C GLY A 403 2.72 31.61 18.22
N LYS A 404 2.63 32.91 17.90
CA LYS A 404 1.77 33.40 16.83
C LYS A 404 2.02 32.64 15.52
N ASP A 405 0.96 32.54 14.71
CA ASP A 405 0.92 31.82 13.44
C ASP A 405 1.04 30.27 13.53
N SER A 406 1.31 29.71 14.71
CA SER A 406 1.22 28.26 14.96
C SER A 406 -0.18 27.72 14.66
N ILE A 407 -0.26 26.52 14.09
CA ILE A 407 -1.51 25.86 13.75
C ILE A 407 -1.84 24.79 14.78
N TYR A 408 -3.06 24.86 15.29
CA TYR A 408 -3.63 23.95 16.26
C TYR A 408 -4.77 23.15 15.65
N ILE A 409 -5.02 21.96 16.21
CA ILE A 409 -6.17 21.12 15.92
C ILE A 409 -6.94 20.80 17.21
N THR A 410 -8.27 20.82 17.15
CA THR A 410 -9.10 20.49 18.32
C THR A 410 -9.03 19.01 18.67
N THR A 411 -9.16 18.73 19.97
CA THR A 411 -9.39 17.38 20.50
C THR A 411 -10.73 16.82 20.04
N PHE A 412 -10.87 15.49 20.06
CA PHE A 412 -12.13 14.81 19.71
C PHE A 412 -12.55 13.73 20.71
N LEU A 413 -11.61 13.18 21.49
CA LEU A 413 -11.90 12.23 22.58
C LEU A 413 -11.93 12.98 23.91
N THR A 414 -12.82 13.97 24.00
CA THR A 414 -12.99 14.83 25.19
C THR A 414 -13.85 14.19 26.27
N ASP A 415 -14.78 13.31 25.89
CA ASP A 415 -15.85 12.83 26.77
C ASP A 415 -15.53 11.43 27.31
N SER A 416 -16.12 11.10 28.46
CA SER A 416 -15.89 9.80 29.13
C SER A 416 -16.81 8.67 28.67
N HIS A 417 -17.84 8.93 27.85
CA HIS A 417 -18.85 7.94 27.48
C HIS A 417 -19.21 8.03 25.98
N TRP A 418 -18.64 7.15 25.16
CA TRP A 418 -18.90 7.04 23.73
C TRP A 418 -19.68 5.78 23.39
N ASN A 419 -20.64 5.88 22.49
CA ASN A 419 -21.09 4.76 21.69
C ASN A 419 -20.17 4.61 20.47
N LEU A 420 -19.88 3.38 20.06
CA LEU A 420 -19.17 3.04 18.82
C LEU A 420 -20.19 2.44 17.85
N ARG A 421 -20.75 3.26 16.97
CA ARG A 421 -21.86 2.90 16.07
C ARG A 421 -21.38 2.63 14.65
N GLN A 422 -21.73 1.50 14.06
CA GLN A 422 -21.41 1.21 12.67
C GLN A 422 -22.26 2.08 11.74
N VAL A 423 -21.63 2.87 10.86
CA VAL A 423 -22.30 3.98 10.15
C VAL A 423 -23.27 3.51 9.07
N SER A 424 -22.88 2.52 8.28
CA SER A 424 -23.56 2.19 7.01
C SER A 424 -23.76 0.69 6.76
N GLY A 425 -23.40 -0.15 7.74
CA GLY A 425 -23.82 -1.56 7.78
C GLY A 425 -25.18 -1.69 8.49
N THR A 426 -25.14 -1.77 9.82
CA THR A 426 -26.30 -2.19 10.63
C THR A 426 -26.90 -1.12 11.55
N ASP A 427 -26.27 0.06 11.69
CA ASP A 427 -26.58 1.07 12.72
C ASP A 427 -26.46 0.55 14.19
N ASN A 428 -25.94 -0.67 14.35
CA ASN A 428 -25.64 -1.29 15.65
C ASN A 428 -24.42 -0.64 16.31
N ASN A 429 -24.30 -0.82 17.62
CA ASN A 429 -23.13 -0.43 18.40
C ASN A 429 -22.32 -1.65 18.83
N VAL A 430 -21.03 -1.41 19.05
CA VAL A 430 -20.16 -2.28 19.85
C VAL A 430 -20.75 -2.42 21.26
N ASP A 431 -21.05 -3.65 21.64
CA ASP A 431 -21.67 -4.06 22.90
C ASP A 431 -20.93 -5.29 23.44
N ALA A 432 -20.97 -5.53 24.75
CA ALA A 432 -20.32 -6.70 25.36
C ALA A 432 -20.95 -7.08 26.70
N ASP A 433 -20.85 -8.35 27.10
CA ASP A 433 -21.47 -8.85 28.34
C ASP A 433 -20.47 -9.02 29.52
N PRO A 434 -20.96 -9.28 30.76
CA PRO A 434 -20.09 -9.58 31.91
C PRO A 434 -19.19 -10.81 31.74
N GLN A 435 -19.51 -11.71 30.81
CA GLN A 435 -18.72 -12.92 30.53
C GLN A 435 -17.53 -12.61 29.61
N GLY A 436 -17.51 -11.43 28.99
CA GLY A 436 -16.43 -10.96 28.12
C GLY A 436 -16.71 -11.15 26.63
N ASN A 437 -17.89 -11.60 26.22
CA ASN A 437 -18.22 -11.69 24.80
C ASN A 437 -18.47 -10.28 24.26
N ALA A 438 -17.87 -9.94 23.11
CA ALA A 438 -18.15 -8.69 22.40
C ALA A 438 -18.89 -8.96 21.09
N TYR A 439 -19.84 -8.10 20.74
CA TYR A 439 -20.74 -8.29 19.61
C TYR A 439 -21.33 -6.94 19.17
N MET A 440 -22.14 -6.95 18.11
CA MET A 440 -22.92 -5.78 17.69
C MET A 440 -24.39 -5.93 18.08
N ARG A 441 -25.00 -4.86 18.62
CA ARG A 441 -26.45 -4.78 18.90
C ARG A 441 -27.06 -3.41 18.60
N PRO A 442 -28.39 -3.34 18.36
CA PRO A 442 -29.08 -2.07 18.23
C PRO A 442 -28.85 -1.15 19.44
N TRP A 443 -28.82 0.15 19.18
CA TRP A 443 -28.65 1.15 20.23
C TRP A 443 -29.74 1.05 21.29
N THR A 444 -29.35 0.98 22.55
CA THR A 444 -30.26 1.02 23.69
C THR A 444 -29.85 2.18 24.59
N ILE A 445 -30.72 3.19 24.69
CA ILE A 445 -30.42 4.41 25.47
C ILE A 445 -30.09 4.06 26.93
N GLY A 446 -28.95 4.54 27.41
CA GLY A 446 -28.46 4.30 28.76
C GLY A 446 -28.01 2.88 29.07
N ASN A 447 -27.84 2.00 28.07
CA ASN A 447 -27.20 0.70 28.27
C ASN A 447 -25.70 0.87 28.58
N PRO A 448 -25.22 0.62 29.81
CA PRO A 448 -23.83 0.86 30.18
C PRO A 448 -22.84 -0.11 29.52
N TYR A 449 -23.33 -1.19 28.91
CA TYR A 449 -22.52 -2.15 28.16
C TYR A 449 -22.16 -1.65 26.73
N GLN A 450 -22.91 -0.66 26.21
CA GLN A 450 -22.62 0.03 24.94
C GLN A 450 -21.79 1.31 25.11
N LEU A 451 -21.46 1.68 26.36
CA LEU A 451 -20.72 2.91 26.69
C LEU A 451 -19.23 2.62 26.90
N TRP A 452 -18.39 3.29 26.12
CA TRP A 452 -16.94 3.09 26.07
C TRP A 452 -16.17 4.38 26.41
N THR A 453 -15.12 4.26 27.22
CA THR A 453 -14.19 5.34 27.56
C THR A 453 -12.86 5.11 26.85
N PHE A 454 -12.37 6.10 26.12
CA PHE A 454 -11.05 6.06 25.49
C PHE A 454 -9.99 6.57 26.47
N VAL A 455 -9.17 5.66 27.02
CA VAL A 455 -8.09 6.02 27.96
C VAL A 455 -6.75 5.90 27.25
N LYS A 456 -5.94 6.97 27.20
CA LYS A 456 -4.58 6.90 26.63
C LYS A 456 -3.76 5.83 27.36
N ALA A 457 -3.21 4.87 26.63
CA ALA A 457 -2.28 3.87 27.15
C ALA A 457 -0.97 4.52 27.64
N TYR A 458 -0.63 5.68 27.09
CA TYR A 458 0.55 6.47 27.46
C TYR A 458 0.15 7.95 27.67
N PRO A 459 -0.05 8.39 28.93
CA PRO A 459 -0.62 9.72 29.24
C PRO A 459 0.14 10.95 28.69
N GLY A 460 1.42 10.79 28.29
CA GLY A 460 2.23 11.87 27.71
C GLY A 460 2.30 11.91 26.17
N TRP A 461 1.59 11.03 25.45
CA TRP A 461 1.63 11.00 23.98
C TRP A 461 0.62 11.97 23.36
N PRO A 462 0.89 12.54 22.17
CA PRO A 462 -0.07 13.35 21.42
C PRO A 462 -1.33 12.57 21.07
N GLU A 463 -2.48 13.26 20.91
CA GLU A 463 -3.78 12.60 20.76
C GLU A 463 -3.92 11.78 19.47
N PHE A 464 -3.42 12.26 18.32
CA PHE A 464 -3.68 11.65 17.01
C PHE A 464 -2.72 10.49 16.72
N SER A 465 -1.69 10.29 17.55
CA SER A 465 -0.78 9.14 17.53
C SER A 465 -0.68 8.47 18.91
N SER A 466 -1.71 8.62 19.75
CA SER A 466 -1.84 7.85 21.00
C SER A 466 -2.46 6.49 20.74
N TRP A 467 -1.92 5.47 21.42
CA TRP A 467 -2.61 4.21 21.65
C TRP A 467 -3.62 4.37 22.79
N TYR A 468 -4.81 3.81 22.64
CA TYR A 468 -5.91 3.89 23.60
C TYR A 468 -6.34 2.51 24.08
N VAL A 469 -6.61 2.42 25.37
CA VAL A 469 -7.35 1.32 25.99
C VAL A 469 -8.82 1.74 26.00
N ILE A 470 -9.66 0.99 25.29
CA ILE A 470 -11.10 1.30 25.13
C ILE A 470 -11.87 0.52 26.20
N LYS A 471 -12.28 1.21 27.26
CA LYS A 471 -12.84 0.61 28.48
C LYS A 471 -14.37 0.66 28.49
N GLN A 472 -15.03 -0.48 28.72
CA GLN A 472 -16.47 -0.56 28.89
C GLN A 472 -16.89 0.02 30.25
N THR A 473 -17.97 0.81 30.26
CA THR A 473 -18.47 1.48 31.47
C THR A 473 -19.09 0.51 32.47
N ALA A 474 -19.88 -0.47 32.01
CA ALA A 474 -20.57 -1.43 32.89
C ALA A 474 -19.64 -2.32 33.73
N THR A 475 -18.62 -2.90 33.11
CA THR A 475 -17.77 -3.93 33.73
C THR A 475 -16.37 -3.44 34.08
N GLY A 476 -15.93 -2.33 33.47
CA GLY A 476 -14.54 -1.88 33.53
C GLY A 476 -13.56 -2.72 32.71
N ARG A 477 -14.03 -3.75 32.00
CA ARG A 477 -13.25 -4.54 31.03
C ARG A 477 -12.94 -3.70 29.80
N VAL A 478 -11.95 -4.11 29.02
CA VAL A 478 -11.43 -3.37 27.87
C VAL A 478 -11.58 -4.18 26.59
N LEU A 479 -11.80 -3.49 25.47
CA LEU A 479 -11.86 -4.09 24.15
C LEU A 479 -10.52 -4.72 23.81
N ASP A 480 -10.54 -5.99 23.41
CA ASP A 480 -9.37 -6.84 23.22
C ASP A 480 -9.57 -7.68 21.95
N SER A 481 -8.48 -8.15 21.34
CA SER A 481 -8.54 -8.99 20.12
C SER A 481 -7.41 -10.01 20.06
N ASP A 482 -7.40 -10.87 19.06
CA ASP A 482 -6.31 -11.83 18.84
C ASP A 482 -5.84 -11.89 17.38
N ALA A 483 -4.77 -12.66 17.15
CA ALA A 483 -4.14 -12.80 15.84
C ALA A 483 -5.02 -13.49 14.79
N ASP A 484 -6.03 -14.26 15.21
CA ASP A 484 -7.05 -14.87 14.33
C ASP A 484 -8.11 -13.83 13.90
N GLY A 485 -8.35 -12.85 14.76
CA GLY A 485 -9.23 -11.71 14.52
C GLY A 485 -10.51 -11.73 15.36
N HIS A 486 -10.60 -12.56 16.39
CA HIS A 486 -11.72 -12.50 17.32
C HIS A 486 -11.66 -11.20 18.13
N VAL A 487 -12.82 -10.70 18.56
CA VAL A 487 -12.95 -9.54 19.44
C VAL A 487 -13.76 -9.93 20.67
N TYR A 488 -13.30 -9.48 21.83
CA TYR A 488 -13.87 -9.79 23.13
C TYR A 488 -13.52 -8.67 24.12
N THR A 489 -13.94 -8.80 25.38
CA THR A 489 -13.46 -7.92 26.46
C THR A 489 -12.77 -8.70 27.56
N ARG A 490 -11.67 -8.15 28.08
CA ARG A 490 -10.88 -8.69 29.19
C ARG A 490 -10.59 -7.64 30.24
N ASP A 491 -10.13 -8.07 31.40
CA ASP A 491 -9.69 -7.14 32.43
C ASP A 491 -8.42 -6.39 31.94
N PRO A 492 -8.25 -5.10 32.29
CA PRO A 492 -7.13 -4.29 31.82
C PRO A 492 -5.78 -4.92 32.18
N THR A 493 -4.97 -5.23 31.18
CA THR A 493 -3.63 -5.82 31.31
C THR A 493 -2.59 -4.78 30.90
N PRO A 494 -1.84 -4.18 31.85
CA PRO A 494 -0.87 -3.13 31.54
C PRO A 494 0.14 -3.53 30.46
N GLY A 495 0.26 -2.69 29.43
CA GLY A 495 1.19 -2.92 28.31
C GLY A 495 0.72 -3.94 27.26
N SER A 496 -0.45 -4.58 27.40
CA SER A 496 -0.97 -5.49 26.38
C SER A 496 -1.25 -4.75 25.05
N GLY A 497 -0.55 -5.11 23.99
CA GLY A 497 -0.78 -4.56 22.65
C GLY A 497 -2.13 -4.96 22.06
N TYR A 498 -2.67 -6.13 22.44
CA TYR A 498 -3.98 -6.61 22.00
C TYR A 498 -5.14 -5.76 22.56
N GLN A 499 -4.91 -5.06 23.68
CA GLN A 499 -5.86 -4.14 24.32
C GLN A 499 -5.63 -2.67 23.93
N GLN A 500 -4.70 -2.40 23.00
CA GLN A 500 -4.33 -1.06 22.58
C GLN A 500 -4.78 -0.80 21.15
N TRP A 501 -5.55 0.26 20.99
CA TRP A 501 -6.21 0.64 19.74
C TRP A 501 -5.81 2.06 19.35
N TRP A 502 -5.49 2.26 18.08
CA TRP A 502 -5.29 3.57 17.49
C TRP A 502 -6.58 3.99 16.80
N PRO A 503 -7.26 5.05 17.28
CA PRO A 503 -8.36 5.65 16.56
C PRO A 503 -7.82 6.50 15.41
N ILE A 504 -7.83 5.95 14.20
CA ILE A 504 -7.59 6.71 12.99
C ILE A 504 -8.87 7.49 12.69
N LYS A 505 -8.78 8.82 12.69
CA LYS A 505 -9.92 9.68 12.44
C LYS A 505 -10.42 9.54 11.00
N LEU A 506 -11.71 9.73 10.84
CA LEU A 506 -12.39 9.91 9.57
C LEU A 506 -13.24 11.21 9.65
N GLU A 507 -14.06 11.46 8.63
CA GLU A 507 -14.98 12.61 8.62
C GLU A 507 -16.17 12.41 9.57
N ASN A 508 -16.86 13.50 9.91
CA ASN A 508 -18.12 13.53 10.65
C ASN A 508 -18.08 12.82 12.02
N GLY A 509 -16.91 12.81 12.68
CA GLY A 509 -16.71 12.14 13.97
C GLY A 509 -16.62 10.61 13.88
N MET A 510 -16.43 10.05 12.68
CA MET A 510 -16.14 8.63 12.49
C MET A 510 -14.67 8.32 12.82
N VAL A 511 -14.39 7.05 13.14
CA VAL A 511 -13.04 6.49 13.31
C VAL A 511 -12.95 5.09 12.73
N GLN A 512 -11.74 4.67 12.37
CA GLN A 512 -11.37 3.26 12.35
C GLN A 512 -10.47 2.95 13.53
N LEU A 513 -10.64 1.76 14.14
CA LEU A 513 -9.91 1.36 15.34
C LEU A 513 -8.89 0.28 14.97
N ARG A 514 -7.61 0.66 14.86
CA ARG A 514 -6.51 -0.24 14.49
C ARG A 514 -5.87 -0.83 15.74
N ASN A 515 -5.82 -2.15 15.86
CA ASN A 515 -5.19 -2.84 16.98
C ASN A 515 -3.65 -2.81 16.89
N ARG A 516 -2.96 -2.58 18.01
CA ARG A 516 -1.49 -2.48 18.06
C ARG A 516 -0.79 -3.81 17.81
N ALA A 517 -1.28 -4.91 18.39
CA ALA A 517 -0.58 -6.19 18.33
C ALA A 517 -0.82 -6.94 17.01
N THR A 518 -2.02 -6.79 16.42
CA THR A 518 -2.42 -7.58 15.24
C THR A 518 -2.36 -6.80 13.93
N ASN A 519 -2.19 -5.47 14.00
CA ASN A 519 -2.39 -4.52 12.90
C ASN A 519 -3.81 -4.52 12.29
N ARG A 520 -4.75 -5.30 12.83
CA ARG A 520 -6.11 -5.42 12.28
C ARG A 520 -7.00 -4.27 12.73
N PHE A 521 -7.97 -3.92 11.89
CA PHE A 521 -9.00 -2.92 12.16
C PHE A 521 -10.26 -3.57 12.74
N LEU A 522 -10.90 -2.90 13.71
CA LEU A 522 -12.21 -3.31 14.23
C LEU A 522 -13.27 -3.25 13.11
N ASP A 523 -13.96 -4.36 12.91
CA ASP A 523 -14.86 -4.62 11.79
C ASP A 523 -16.13 -5.33 12.29
N GLY A 524 -17.22 -5.22 11.54
CA GLY A 524 -18.55 -5.65 11.99
C GLY A 524 -19.47 -6.09 10.86
N ASP A 525 -20.18 -7.19 11.07
CA ASP A 525 -21.17 -7.69 10.11
C ASP A 525 -22.35 -8.32 10.85
N GLY A 526 -23.57 -7.82 10.59
CA GLY A 526 -24.78 -8.24 11.29
C GLY A 526 -24.71 -8.00 12.81
N SER A 527 -24.57 -9.09 13.58
CA SER A 527 -24.33 -9.07 15.02
C SER A 527 -22.88 -9.42 15.40
N ARG A 528 -22.04 -9.81 14.43
CA ARG A 528 -20.66 -10.24 14.65
C ARG A 528 -19.73 -9.03 14.72
N LEU A 529 -18.87 -9.03 15.72
CA LEU A 529 -17.76 -8.09 15.87
C LEU A 529 -16.44 -8.88 15.74
N TYR A 530 -15.50 -8.38 14.96
CA TYR A 530 -14.22 -9.05 14.67
C TYR A 530 -13.15 -8.01 14.30
N THR A 531 -11.95 -8.45 13.95
CA THR A 531 -10.95 -7.59 13.31
C THR A 531 -10.44 -8.16 11.98
N SER A 532 -10.23 -7.28 11.02
CA SER A 532 -9.81 -7.61 9.65
C SER A 532 -8.65 -6.73 9.19
N PHE A 533 -8.05 -7.03 8.05
CA PHE A 533 -6.86 -6.34 7.55
C PHE A 533 -7.17 -5.35 6.42
N GLY A 534 -6.25 -4.40 6.23
CA GLY A 534 -6.33 -3.32 5.23
C GLY A 534 -6.90 -2.04 5.86
N TYR A 535 -6.26 -0.91 5.56
CA TYR A 535 -6.76 0.41 5.94
C TYR A 535 -7.55 1.00 4.77
N ASP A 536 -8.88 1.04 4.91
CA ASP A 536 -9.77 1.56 3.89
C ASP A 536 -10.83 2.46 4.52
N MET A 537 -10.67 3.78 4.37
CA MET A 537 -11.58 4.80 4.90
C MET A 537 -13.01 4.68 4.35
N ASP A 538 -13.17 4.13 3.14
CA ASP A 538 -14.47 3.93 2.50
C ASP A 538 -15.19 2.68 3.05
N ASN A 539 -14.49 1.80 3.79
CA ASN A 539 -15.08 0.59 4.36
C ASN A 539 -16.02 0.91 5.53
N HIS A 540 -17.28 1.12 5.18
CA HIS A 540 -18.41 1.35 6.07
C HIS A 540 -18.64 0.31 7.18
N HIS A 541 -18.09 -0.90 7.06
CA HIS A 541 -18.16 -1.91 8.13
C HIS A 541 -17.12 -1.68 9.23
N ARG A 542 -16.00 -1.03 8.88
CA ARG A 542 -14.86 -0.67 9.77
C ARG A 542 -14.89 0.77 10.27
N SER A 543 -15.79 1.58 9.72
CA SER A 543 -15.97 2.98 10.07
C SER A 543 -17.04 3.15 11.16
N TRP A 544 -16.57 3.48 12.36
CA TRP A 544 -17.36 3.62 13.57
C TRP A 544 -17.62 5.09 13.86
N GLN A 545 -18.88 5.49 13.80
CA GLN A 545 -19.32 6.77 14.34
C GLN A 545 -19.12 6.75 15.86
N LEU A 546 -18.23 7.63 16.36
CA LEU A 546 -18.27 8.02 17.76
C LEU A 546 -19.53 8.87 17.97
N SER A 547 -20.28 8.59 19.03
CA SER A 547 -21.43 9.40 19.42
C SER A 547 -21.54 9.49 20.95
N HIS A 548 -21.95 10.64 21.46
CA HIS A 548 -22.11 10.83 22.90
C HIS A 548 -23.10 9.81 23.49
N GLY A 549 -22.68 9.15 24.58
CA GLY A 549 -23.31 7.96 25.16
C GLY A 549 -24.83 8.01 25.29
N TRP A 550 -25.33 9.18 25.71
CA TRP A 550 -26.71 9.39 26.15
C TRP A 550 -27.63 9.96 25.08
N TYR A 551 -27.08 10.56 24.00
CA TYR A 551 -27.85 11.38 23.06
C TYR A 551 -27.63 11.04 21.58
N ARG A 552 -26.68 10.13 21.27
CA ARG A 552 -26.33 9.69 19.91
C ARG A 552 -25.87 10.79 18.93
N TYR A 553 -25.64 12.01 19.41
CA TYR A 553 -25.01 13.06 18.60
C TYR A 553 -23.53 12.72 18.38
N PRO A 554 -23.02 12.84 17.14
CA PRO A 554 -21.59 12.73 16.88
C PRO A 554 -20.81 13.88 17.56
N PRO A 555 -19.52 13.70 17.89
CA PRO A 555 -18.68 14.83 18.25
C PRO A 555 -18.58 15.81 17.07
N GLU A 556 -18.25 17.06 17.36
CA GLU A 556 -17.87 17.99 16.29
C GLU A 556 -16.67 17.46 15.50
N ASN A 557 -16.62 17.79 14.21
CA ASN A 557 -15.43 17.54 13.40
C ASN A 557 -14.20 18.19 14.04
N SER A 558 -13.04 17.57 13.90
CA SER A 558 -11.79 18.20 14.36
C SER A 558 -11.55 19.48 13.56
N ARG A 559 -11.37 20.60 14.26
CA ARG A 559 -11.25 21.95 13.67
C ARG A 559 -9.81 22.42 13.75
N TYR A 560 -9.34 23.06 12.68
CA TYR A 560 -8.03 23.68 12.60
C TYR A 560 -8.13 25.17 12.92
N PHE A 561 -7.25 25.64 13.80
CA PHE A 561 -7.15 27.04 14.19
C PHE A 561 -5.71 27.52 14.05
N LYS A 562 -5.54 28.78 13.64
CA LYS A 562 -4.24 29.47 13.63
C LYS A 562 -4.18 30.47 14.77
N ALA A 563 -3.09 30.46 15.53
CA ALA A 563 -2.85 31.41 16.61
C ALA A 563 -2.64 32.83 16.07
N LYS A 564 -3.38 33.81 16.58
CA LYS A 564 -3.23 35.25 16.25
C LYS A 564 -2.25 35.96 17.17
N THR A 565 -2.00 35.40 18.35
CA THR A 565 -1.18 35.94 19.44
C THR A 565 -0.22 34.88 19.96
N ASP A 566 0.91 35.29 20.55
CA ASP A 566 1.91 34.36 21.12
C ASP A 566 1.43 33.61 22.37
N ASN A 567 0.33 34.03 22.96
CA ASN A 567 -0.31 33.41 24.12
C ASN A 567 -1.67 32.77 23.80
N ALA A 568 -2.03 32.60 22.53
CA ALA A 568 -3.32 32.06 22.11
C ALA A 568 -3.64 30.72 22.79
N TYR A 569 -2.62 29.87 22.97
CA TYR A 569 -2.70 28.56 23.62
C TYR A 569 -3.24 28.56 25.06
N ALA A 570 -3.26 29.71 25.73
CA ALA A 570 -3.80 29.88 27.08
C ALA A 570 -5.33 30.13 27.07
N TYR A 571 -5.96 30.29 25.90
CA TYR A 571 -7.38 30.59 25.74
C TYR A 571 -8.11 29.44 25.03
N PRO A 572 -9.38 29.14 25.40
CA PRO A 572 -10.16 28.12 24.73
C PRO A 572 -10.41 28.48 23.25
N PHE A 573 -10.58 27.45 22.42
CA PHE A 573 -11.02 27.66 21.03
C PHE A 573 -12.43 28.24 20.98
N PRO A 574 -12.78 29.03 19.95
CA PRO A 574 -14.16 29.45 19.70
C PRO A 574 -15.10 28.26 19.47
N GLU A 575 -16.38 28.44 19.74
CA GLU A 575 -17.42 27.48 19.35
C GLU A 575 -17.62 27.45 17.83
N GLY A 576 -17.91 26.27 17.27
CA GLY A 576 -18.19 26.09 15.84
C GLY A 576 -17.09 26.62 14.91
N LYS A 577 -17.49 27.31 13.83
CA LYS A 577 -16.62 27.78 12.74
C LYS A 577 -16.15 29.24 12.92
N ASN A 578 -16.14 29.73 14.16
CA ASN A 578 -15.90 31.14 14.47
C ASN A 578 -14.42 31.45 14.70
N SER A 579 -14.02 32.70 14.44
CA SER A 579 -12.73 33.27 14.87
C SER A 579 -12.95 34.23 16.05
N ASN A 580 -11.94 34.45 16.89
CA ASN A 580 -11.93 35.48 17.92
C ASN A 580 -10.58 36.23 17.93
N ASP A 581 -10.25 36.98 18.98
CA ASP A 581 -9.02 37.77 19.06
C ASP A 581 -7.74 36.91 19.11
N ASN A 582 -7.81 35.71 19.69
CA ASN A 582 -6.68 34.79 19.85
C ASN A 582 -6.59 33.76 18.72
N TRP A 583 -7.72 33.40 18.10
CA TRP A 583 -7.84 32.28 17.18
C TRP A 583 -8.44 32.69 15.83
N GLN A 584 -7.79 32.29 14.74
CA GLN A 584 -8.36 32.29 13.40
C GLN A 584 -8.82 30.87 13.06
N TYR A 585 -10.11 30.66 12.82
CA TYR A 585 -10.61 29.41 12.24
C TYR A 585 -10.05 29.25 10.82
N LEU A 586 -9.52 28.07 10.52
CA LEU A 586 -9.05 27.72 9.18
C LEU A 586 -10.08 26.85 8.46
N ARG A 587 -10.37 25.67 9.01
CA ARG A 587 -11.26 24.66 8.42
C ARG A 587 -11.62 23.55 9.40
N GLU A 588 -12.58 22.72 9.03
CA GLU A 588 -12.74 21.36 9.58
C GLU A 588 -11.84 20.37 8.85
N HIS A 589 -11.55 19.25 9.51
CA HIS A 589 -10.85 18.10 8.95
C HIS A 589 -11.75 17.37 7.94
N ASN A 590 -11.16 17.08 6.78
CA ASN A 590 -11.76 16.41 5.64
C ASN A 590 -10.60 15.76 4.83
N PHE A 591 -10.82 14.59 4.23
CA PHE A 591 -9.76 13.80 3.55
C PHE A 591 -9.63 14.12 2.06
N LEU A 592 -10.62 14.79 1.48
CA LEU A 592 -10.62 15.29 0.10
C LEU A 592 -9.91 16.66 -0.01
N ASP A 593 -9.25 17.08 1.06
CA ASP A 593 -8.91 18.46 1.35
C ASP A 593 -7.50 18.60 1.93
N THR A 594 -6.72 19.58 1.44
CA THR A 594 -5.36 19.81 1.94
C THR A 594 -5.38 20.16 3.43
N LEU A 595 -4.57 19.46 4.23
CA LEU A 595 -4.45 19.71 5.66
C LEU A 595 -3.56 20.96 5.92
N PRO A 596 -3.94 21.84 6.87
CA PRO A 596 -3.12 23.01 7.21
C PRO A 596 -1.80 22.65 7.90
N CYS A 597 -1.78 21.54 8.63
CA CYS A 597 -0.65 21.03 9.40
C CYS A 597 -0.70 19.49 9.46
N ILE A 598 0.43 18.85 9.78
CA ILE A 598 0.52 17.39 9.98
C ILE A 598 0.11 17.06 11.42
N ALA A 599 -0.91 16.21 11.61
CA ALA A 599 -1.45 15.93 12.94
C ALA A 599 -0.59 14.94 13.76
N TRP A 600 -0.22 15.35 14.98
CA TRP A 600 0.51 14.59 16.00
C TRP A 600 -0.38 13.64 16.79
#